data_AF-A0A426X9C6-F1
#
_entry.id   AF-A0A426X9C6-F1
#
_cell.length_a   1.000
_cell.length_b   1.000
_cell.length_c   1.000
_cell.angle_alpha   90.00
_cell.angle_beta   90.00
_cell.angle_gamma   90.00
#
_symmetry.space_group_name_H-M   'P 1'
#
loop_
_entity.id
_entity.type
_entity.pdbx_description
1 polymer ?
#
loop_
_entity_poly.entity_id
_entity_poly.type
_entity_poly.pdbx_seq_one_letter_code
_entity_poly.pdbx_strand_id
1 'polypeptide(L)' 'ACRQPLRTYTKVQKVGSVGRSIDVTCFSNYYELRSAVACMFGLEGQLDDPRGSEWKLVYVDHENDVLLVGDDPWE' A
#
# COMPACT_ATOMS: atom_id res chain seq x y z
N ALA A 1 -27.76 1.83 15.78
CA ALA A 1 -26.91 1.84 14.58
C ALA A 1 -25.73 0.91 14.83
N CYS A 2 -25.54 -0.13 14.02
CA CYS A 2 -24.36 -0.99 14.13
C CYS A 2 -23.13 -0.17 13.74
N ARG A 3 -22.28 0.16 14.70
CA ARG A 3 -20.99 0.83 14.46
C ARG A 3 -20.18 -0.10 13.57
N GLN A 4 -19.93 0.31 12.32
CA GLN A 4 -19.04 -0.47 11.46
C GLN A 4 -17.72 -0.66 12.21
N PRO A 5 -17.20 -1.90 12.32
CA PRO A 5 -15.92 -2.11 12.96
C PRO A 5 -14.87 -1.30 12.20
N LEU A 6 -14.17 -0.42 12.91
CA LEU A 6 -13.02 0.30 12.37
C LEU A 6 -12.03 -0.76 11.88
N ARG A 7 -11.86 -0.87 10.56
CA ARG A 7 -10.72 -1.60 10.02
C ARG A 7 -9.50 -0.76 10.32
N THR A 8 -8.72 -1.21 11.30
CA THR A 8 -7.43 -0.60 11.65
C THR A 8 -6.30 -1.03 10.72
N TYR A 9 -6.53 -2.04 9.88
CA TYR A 9 -5.54 -2.56 8.94
C TYR A 9 -5.99 -2.37 7.49
N THR A 10 -5.04 -1.97 6.65
CA THR A 10 -5.17 -1.83 5.21
C THR A 10 -4.79 -3.15 4.52
N LYS A 11 -5.61 -3.58 3.57
CA LYS A 11 -5.33 -4.78 2.78
C LYS A 11 -4.34 -4.46 1.67
N VAL A 12 -3.40 -5.36 1.44
CA VAL A 12 -2.46 -5.28 0.32
C VAL A 12 -2.55 -6.56 -0.49
N GLN A 13 -2.65 -6.41 -1.82
CA GLN A 13 -2.91 -7.52 -2.72
C GLN A 13 -1.98 -7.45 -3.93
N LYS A 14 -1.55 -8.62 -4.39
CA LYS A 14 -0.81 -8.84 -5.63
C LYS A 14 -1.39 -10.06 -6.32
N VAL A 15 -1.69 -9.95 -7.61
CA VAL A 15 -2.23 -11.07 -8.39
C VAL A 15 -1.24 -12.24 -8.37
N GLY A 16 -1.76 -13.45 -8.17
CA GLY A 16 -0.94 -14.65 -8.01
C GLY A 16 -0.22 -14.76 -6.67
N SER A 17 -0.62 -13.96 -5.66
CA SER A 17 -0.04 -14.00 -4.31
C SER A 17 -1.13 -13.99 -3.24
N VAL A 18 -0.82 -14.53 -2.07
CA VAL A 18 -1.74 -14.48 -0.91
C VAL A 18 -1.76 -13.06 -0.36
N GLY A 19 -2.97 -12.50 -0.18
CA GLY A 19 -3.14 -11.15 0.35
C GLY A 19 -2.60 -10.99 1.77
N ARG A 20 -2.16 -9.77 2.10
CA ARG A 20 -1.63 -9.38 3.42
C ARG A 20 -2.44 -8.21 3.99
N SER A 21 -2.25 -7.94 5.27
CA SER A 21 -2.83 -6.80 5.97
C SER A 21 -1.73 -6.07 6.71
N ILE A 22 -1.70 -4.74 6.59
CA ILE A 22 -0.71 -3.86 7.22
C ILE A 22 -1.39 -2.76 8.01
N ASP A 23 -0.75 -2.28 9.06
CA ASP A 23 -1.14 -1.03 9.71
C ASP A 23 -0.31 0.10 9.08
N VAL A 24 -0.97 0.97 8.31
CA VAL A 24 -0.28 2.06 7.59
C VAL A 24 0.24 3.12 8.59
N THR A 25 -0.40 3.23 9.76
CA THR A 25 -0.03 4.20 10.80
C THR A 25 1.31 3.87 11.48
N CYS A 26 1.81 2.65 11.27
CA CYS A 26 3.12 2.22 11.77
C CYS A 26 4.30 2.70 10.91
N PHE A 27 4.06 3.37 9.79
CA PHE A 27 5.09 3.92 8.91
C PHE A 27 5.14 5.44 9.01
N SER A 28 6.32 6.00 8.78
CA SER A 28 6.53 7.46 8.87
C SER A 28 6.61 8.15 7.50
N ASN A 29 6.62 7.38 6.41
CA ASN A 29 6.74 7.88 5.04
C ASN A 29 6.43 6.79 4.01
N TYR A 30 6.25 7.20 2.75
CA TYR A 30 6.01 6.27 1.63
C TYR A 30 7.17 5.31 1.35
N TYR A 31 8.40 5.67 1.68
CA TYR A 31 9.55 4.80 1.45
C TYR A 31 9.51 3.57 2.36
N GLU A 32 9.24 3.74 3.66
CA GLU A 32 9.03 2.65 4.60
C GLU A 32 7.87 1.73 4.20
N LEU A 33 6.74 2.34 3.80
CA LEU A 33 5.58 1.60 3.31
C LEU A 33 5.94 0.73 2.08
N ARG A 34 6.59 1.32 1.07
CA ARG A 34 6.98 0.60 -0.16
C ARG A 34 7.96 -0.51 0.13
N SER A 35 8.97 -0.26 0.96
CA SER A 35 9.97 -1.26 1.36
C SER A 35 9.32 -2.45 2.08
N ALA A 36 8.39 -2.18 3.02
CA ALA A 36 7.67 -3.23 3.72
C ALA A 36 6.78 -4.07 2.79
N VAL A 37 6.02 -3.41 1.90
CA VAL A 37 5.18 -4.10 0.91
C VAL A 37 6.03 -4.91 -0.07
N ALA A 38 7.16 -4.36 -0.52
CA ALA A 38 8.10 -5.05 -1.40
C ALA A 38 8.59 -6.36 -0.77
N CYS A 39 9.03 -6.30 0.48
CA CYS A 39 9.45 -7.47 1.26
C CYS A 39 8.33 -8.52 1.42
N MET A 40 7.09 -8.10 1.65
CA MET A 40 5.95 -9.02 1.79
C MET A 40 5.64 -9.83 0.52
N PHE A 41 6.01 -9.31 -0.65
CA PHE A 41 5.69 -9.91 -1.94
C PHE A 41 6.91 -10.33 -2.78
N GLY A 42 8.14 -10.21 -2.24
CA GLY A 42 9.37 -10.53 -2.96
C GLY A 42 9.67 -9.57 -4.12
N LEU A 43 9.39 -8.27 -3.91
CA LEU A 43 9.54 -7.18 -4.88
C LEU A 43 10.57 -6.13 -4.42
N GLU A 44 11.51 -6.50 -3.56
CA GLU A 44 12.55 -5.59 -3.04
C GLU A 44 13.30 -4.89 -4.19
N GLY A 45 13.45 -3.56 -4.07
CA GLY A 45 14.04 -2.71 -5.12
C GLY A 45 13.14 -2.45 -6.33
N GLN A 46 12.02 -3.17 -6.49
CA GLN A 46 11.09 -2.99 -7.60
C GLN A 46 9.96 -2.00 -7.29
N LEU A 47 9.72 -1.64 -6.02
CA LEU A 47 8.73 -0.61 -5.68
C LEU A 47 9.35 0.77 -5.40
N ASP A 48 10.67 0.86 -5.36
CA ASP A 48 11.38 2.08 -4.91
C ASP A 48 11.58 3.12 -6.02
N ASP A 49 11.53 2.71 -7.30
CA ASP A 49 11.61 3.62 -8.45
C ASP A 49 10.26 3.75 -9.18
N PRO A 50 9.45 4.78 -8.85
CA PRO A 50 8.16 5.00 -9.51
C PRO A 50 8.27 5.39 -11.00
N ARG A 51 9.47 5.75 -11.50
CA ARG A 51 9.67 6.17 -12.90
C ARG A 51 10.27 5.07 -13.78
N GLY A 52 11.10 4.20 -13.21
CA GLY A 52 11.83 3.15 -13.93
C GLY A 52 11.33 1.73 -13.70
N SER A 53 10.50 1.49 -12.67
CA SER A 53 9.99 0.15 -12.40
C SER A 53 8.77 -0.23 -13.24
N GLU A 54 8.68 -1.51 -13.60
CA GLU A 54 7.46 -2.12 -14.15
C GLU A 54 6.34 -2.23 -13.10
N TRP A 55 6.69 -2.14 -11.80
CA TRP A 55 5.74 -2.24 -10.71
C TRP A 55 5.29 -0.86 -10.22
N LYS A 56 3.98 -0.73 -9.98
CA LYS A 56 3.36 0.45 -9.39
C LYS A 56 2.54 0.05 -8.18
N LEU A 57 2.75 0.77 -7.07
CA LEU A 57 1.92 0.63 -5.89
C LEU A 57 0.75 1.61 -5.97
N VAL A 58 -0.47 1.07 -5.92
CA VAL A 58 -1.73 1.84 -6.00
C VAL A 58 -2.61 1.54 -4.78
N TYR A 59 -3.51 2.46 -4.45
CA TYR A 59 -4.52 2.27 -3.41
C TYR A 59 -5.91 2.63 -3.93
N VAL A 60 -6.93 2.12 -3.24
CA VAL A 60 -8.33 2.49 -3.45
C VAL A 60 -8.75 3.34 -2.26
N ASP A 61 -9.25 4.54 -2.53
CA ASP A 61 -9.71 5.46 -1.51
C ASP A 61 -11.16 5.19 -1.08
N HIS A 62 -11.76 6.15 -0.37
CA HIS A 62 -13.16 6.06 0.10
C HIS A 62 -14.17 6.31 -1.02
N GLU A 63 -13.77 7.01 -2.08
CA GLU A 63 -14.58 7.30 -3.27
C GLU A 63 -14.50 6.14 -4.29
N ASN A 64 -13.72 5.12 -3.97
CA ASN A 64 -13.48 3.92 -4.78
C ASN A 64 -12.65 4.22 -6.04
N ASP A 65 -11.84 5.27 -5.99
CA ASP A 65 -10.90 5.65 -7.04
C ASP A 65 -9.55 4.97 -6.85
N VAL A 66 -8.90 4.61 -7.96
CA VAL A 66 -7.58 4.00 -7.96
C VAL A 66 -6.53 5.09 -8.10
N LEU A 67 -5.74 5.29 -7.06
CA LEU A 67 -4.73 6.34 -6.97
C LEU A 67 -3.33 5.76 -6.82
N LEU A 68 -2.33 6.49 -7.33
CA LEU A 68 -0.93 6.11 -7.19
C LEU A 68 -0.46 6.45 -5.77
N VAL A 69 0.20 5.50 -5.10
CA VAL A 69 0.75 5.76 -3.77
C VAL A 69 1.92 6.73 -3.88
N GLY A 70 1.82 7.87 -3.18
CA GLY A 70 2.88 8.86 -3.03
C GLY A 70 2.73 10.16 -3.83
N ASP A 71 1.58 10.38 -4.47
CA ASP A 71 1.25 11.67 -5.09
C ASP A 71 0.78 12.70 -4.05
N ASP A 72 0.05 12.24 -3.02
CA ASP A 72 -0.37 13.05 -1.89
C ASP A 72 0.73 13.14 -0.81
N PRO A 73 0.68 14.15 0.09
CA PRO A 73 1.47 14.14 1.32
C PRO A 73 1.16 12.90 2.18
N TRP A 74 2.15 12.45 2.96
CA TRP A 74 2.01 11.27 3.82
C TRP A 74 0.97 11.42 4.95
N GLU A 75 0.76 12.64 5.43
CA GLU A 75 -0.13 12.98 6.56
C GLU A 75 -1.61 13.07 6.17
#